data_AF-A0A2E0S7L8-F1
#
_entry.id   AF-A0A2E0S7L8-F1
#
_cell.length_a   1.000
_cell.length_b   1.000
_cell.length_c   1.000
_cell.angle_alpha   90.00
_cell.angle_beta   90.00
_cell.angle_gamma   90.00
#
_symmetry.space_group_name_H-M   'P 1'
#
loop_
_entity.id
_entity.type
_entity.pdbx_description
1 polymer ?
#
loop_
_entity_poly.entity_id
_entity_poly.type
_entity_poly.pdbx_seq_one_letter_code
_entity_poly.pdbx_strand_id
1 'polypeptide(L)'
;MIMVDPQLLSILRCPVTASVLSIAEDSLIQSINEEIGKKKIQSRIMEELDTPIDGGLINQERSLLMPVYQGIPDMNPDDAITLAQLQEGGSR
;
A
#
# COMPACT_ATOMS: atom_id res chain seq x y z
N MET A 1 2.38 8.83 -12.99
CA MET A 1 3.52 7.90 -13.15
C MET A 1 4.51 8.16 -12.04
N ILE A 2 4.49 7.33 -11.00
CA ILE A 2 5.49 7.37 -9.94
C ILE A 2 6.71 6.60 -10.45
N MET A 3 7.80 7.31 -10.71
CA MET A 3 9.09 6.68 -10.96
C MET A 3 9.84 6.59 -9.64
N VAL A 4 9.62 5.51 -8.88
CA VAL A 4 10.58 5.15 -7.82
C VAL A 4 11.84 4.66 -8.51
N ASP A 5 12.98 5.27 -8.20
CA ASP A 5 14.27 4.89 -8.78
C ASP A 5 14.55 3.38 -8.52
N PRO A 6 14.80 2.57 -9.56
CA PRO A 6 15.06 1.13 -9.40
C PRO A 6 16.22 0.81 -8.46
N GLN A 7 17.26 1.65 -8.40
CA GLN A 7 18.37 1.47 -7.47
C GLN A 7 17.94 1.73 -6.03
N LEU A 8 17.12 2.76 -5.80
CA LEU A 8 16.55 3.03 -4.48
C LEU A 8 15.68 1.86 -4.01
N LEU A 9 14.84 1.32 -4.90
CA LEU A 9 13.98 0.18 -4.59
C LEU A 9 14.79 -1.09 -4.23
N SER A 10 15.95 -1.28 -4.85
CA SER A 10 16.84 -2.41 -4.55
C SER A 10 17.42 -2.39 -3.13
N ILE A 11 17.57 -1.20 -2.55
CA ILE A 11 18.11 -0.97 -1.20
C ILE A 11 16.98 -0.94 -0.16
N LEU A 12 15.81 -0.41 -0.55
CA LEU A 12 14.65 -0.31 0.33
C LEU A 12 14.14 -1.69 0.77
N ARG A 13 13.68 -1.77 2.01
CA ARG A 13 13.07 -2.97 2.59
C ARG A 13 11.76 -2.61 3.26
N CYS A 14 10.85 -3.56 3.32
CA CYS A 14 9.60 -3.43 4.07
C CYS A 14 9.94 -3.07 5.53
N PRO A 15 9.35 -2.01 6.09
CA PRO A 15 9.67 -1.56 7.44
C PRO A 15 9.07 -2.50 8.52
N VAL A 16 8.16 -3.40 8.11
CA VAL A 16 7.52 -4.40 8.97
C VAL A 16 8.21 -5.75 8.92
N THR A 17 8.53 -6.27 7.72
CA THR A 17 9.03 -7.65 7.54
C THR A 17 10.49 -7.74 7.08
N ALA A 18 11.15 -6.60 6.84
CA ALA A 18 12.48 -6.51 6.23
C ALA A 18 12.61 -7.19 4.84
N SER A 19 11.49 -7.51 4.19
CA SER A 19 11.46 -8.11 2.85
C SER A 19 11.70 -7.10 1.72
N VAL A 20 11.96 -7.59 0.51
CA VAL A 20 12.06 -6.73 -0.68
C VAL A 20 10.71 -6.11 -1.03
N LEU A 21 10.75 -4.94 -1.67
CA LEU A 21 9.57 -4.21 -2.11
C LEU A 21 9.48 -4.19 -3.63
N SER A 22 8.25 -4.19 -4.13
CA SER A 22 7.95 -3.93 -5.53
C SER A 22 6.85 -2.89 -5.68
N ILE A 23 6.77 -2.26 -6.85
CA ILE A 23 5.72 -1.28 -7.15
C ILE A 23 4.39 -2.03 -7.34
N ALA A 24 3.33 -1.51 -6.72
CA ALA A 24 1.96 -2.00 -6.89
C ALA A 24 1.43 -1.67 -8.30
N GLU A 25 0.58 -2.54 -8.84
CA GLU A 25 -0.11 -2.29 -10.10
C GLU A 25 -1.19 -1.21 -9.95
N ASP A 26 -1.40 -0.39 -10.99
CA ASP A 26 -2.39 0.69 -10.98
C ASP A 26 -3.82 0.19 -10.68
N SER A 27 -4.15 -1.04 -11.09
CA SER A 27 -5.43 -1.70 -10.79
C SER A 27 -5.67 -1.88 -9.29
N LEU A 28 -4.62 -2.30 -8.54
CA LEU A 28 -4.67 -2.45 -7.10
C LEU A 28 -4.86 -1.09 -6.41
N ILE A 29 -4.16 -0.06 -6.89
CA ILE A 29 -4.27 1.30 -6.38
C ILE A 29 -5.67 1.85 -6.58
N GLN A 30 -6.27 1.61 -7.75
CA GLN A 30 -7.64 1.97 -8.02
C GLN A 30 -8.61 1.28 -7.06
N SER A 31 -8.48 -0.02 -6.83
CA SER A 31 -9.32 -0.76 -5.87
C SER A 31 -9.18 -0.23 -4.44
N ILE A 32 -7.97 0.11 -4.01
CA ILE A 32 -7.74 0.71 -2.68
C ILE A 32 -8.44 2.07 -2.57
N ASN A 33 -8.27 2.94 -3.56
CA ASN A 33 -8.89 4.26 -3.56
C ASN A 33 -10.43 4.20 -3.57
N GLU A 34 -11.02 3.22 -4.24
CA GLU A 34 -12.47 2.98 -4.19
C GLU A 34 -12.95 2.59 -2.77
N GLU A 35 -12.19 1.75 -2.07
CA GLU A 35 -12.53 1.34 -0.70
C GLU A 35 -12.23 2.41 0.36
N ILE A 36 -11.19 3.24 0.14
CA ILE A 36 -10.94 4.48 0.92
C ILE A 36 -12.17 5.39 0.83
N GLY A 37 -12.71 5.62 -0.38
CA GLY A 37 -13.92 6.42 -0.58
C GLY A 37 -15.16 5.86 0.14
N LYS A 38 -15.17 4.55 0.43
CA LYS A 38 -16.22 3.86 1.21
C LYS A 38 -15.92 3.80 2.71
N LYS A 39 -14.80 4.35 3.17
CA LYS A 39 -14.27 4.25 4.56
C LYS A 39 -14.08 2.81 5.04
N LYS A 40 -13.61 1.94 4.15
CA LYS A 40 -13.41 0.51 4.42
C LYS A 40 -11.96 0.07 4.51
N ILE A 41 -11.02 0.98 4.24
CA ILE A 41 -9.58 0.71 4.32
C ILE A 41 -9.03 1.33 5.59
N GLN A 42 -8.28 0.52 6.32
CA GLN A 42 -7.59 0.92 7.54
C GLN A 42 -6.11 0.57 7.46
N SER A 43 -5.31 1.38 8.15
CA SER A 43 -3.90 1.11 8.40
C SER A 43 -3.72 -0.09 9.34
N ARG A 44 -2.46 -0.51 9.58
CA ARG A 44 -2.15 -1.61 10.51
C ARG A 44 -2.58 -1.32 11.94
N ILE A 45 -2.69 -0.05 12.33
CA ILE A 45 -3.16 0.36 13.65
C ILE A 45 -4.67 0.66 13.70
N MET A 46 -5.43 0.21 12.68
CA MET A 46 -6.88 0.38 12.55
C MET A 46 -7.33 1.85 12.40
N GLU A 47 -6.44 2.73 11.93
CA GLU A 47 -6.84 4.10 11.55
C GLU A 47 -7.42 4.11 10.14
N GLU A 48 -8.60 4.72 9.99
CA GLU A 48 -9.26 4.85 8.69
C GLU A 48 -8.45 5.74 7.75
N LEU A 49 -8.22 5.28 6.53
CA LEU A 49 -7.65 6.12 5.49
C LEU A 49 -8.76 6.95 4.86
N ASP A 50 -8.57 8.26 4.80
CA ASP A 50 -9.48 9.23 4.16
C ASP A 50 -8.89 9.86 2.89
N THR A 51 -7.58 9.67 2.68
CA THR A 51 -6.82 10.31 1.61
C THR A 51 -6.43 9.26 0.55
N PRO A 52 -6.81 9.45 -0.73
CA PRO A 52 -6.44 8.54 -1.79
C PRO A 52 -4.91 8.54 -2.01
N ILE A 53 -4.40 7.39 -2.46
CA ILE A 53 -2.97 7.18 -2.72
C ILE A 53 -2.69 7.29 -4.22
N ASP A 54 -1.51 7.81 -4.56
CA ASP A 54 -1.04 7.93 -5.95
C ASP A 54 -0.37 6.64 -6.45
N GLY A 55 0.06 5.79 -5.52
CA GLY A 55 0.74 4.53 -5.78
C GLY A 55 0.98 3.75 -4.50
N GLY A 56 1.74 2.67 -4.61
CA GLY A 56 2.03 1.80 -3.47
C GLY A 56 3.26 0.95 -3.70
N LEU A 57 3.94 0.60 -2.61
CA LEU A 57 4.95 -0.46 -2.60
C LEU A 57 4.37 -1.68 -1.89
N ILE A 58 4.48 -2.86 -2.49
CA ILE A 58 4.03 -4.11 -1.87
C ILE A 58 5.22 -4.89 -1.34
N ASN A 59 5.03 -5.55 -0.19
CA ASN A 59 6.02 -6.49 0.32
C ASN A 59 6.06 -7.78 -0.52
N GLN A 60 7.12 -8.57 -0.35
CA GLN A 60 7.33 -9.81 -1.11
C GLN A 60 6.13 -10.80 -1.02
N GLU A 61 5.46 -10.84 0.12
CA GLU A 61 4.30 -11.70 0.39
C GLU A 61 2.98 -11.15 -0.18
N ARG A 62 2.98 -9.91 -0.69
CA ARG A 62 1.79 -9.18 -1.16
C ARG A 62 0.68 -9.12 -0.09
N SER A 63 1.07 -9.06 1.18
CA SER A 63 0.19 -8.95 2.34
C SER A 63 0.06 -7.51 2.84
N LEU A 64 1.09 -6.69 2.61
CA LEU A 64 1.16 -5.30 3.04
C LEU A 64 1.46 -4.38 1.86
N LEU A 65 0.86 -3.19 1.90
CA LEU A 65 1.15 -2.09 0.99
C LEU A 65 1.57 -0.85 1.78
N MET A 66 2.72 -0.29 1.42
CA MET A 66 3.16 1.03 1.86
C MET A 66 2.60 2.06 0.89
N PRO A 67 1.71 2.97 1.33
CA PRO A 67 1.07 3.93 0.45
C PRO A 67 2.10 4.95 -0.07
N VAL A 68 1.85 5.48 -1.26
CA VAL A 68 2.67 6.55 -1.85
C VAL A 68 1.78 7.77 -2.04
N TYR A 69 2.17 8.88 -1.42
CA TYR A 69 1.49 10.17 -1.51
C TYR A 69 2.39 11.18 -2.20
N GLN A 70 1.90 11.80 -3.26
CA GLN A 70 2.61 12.80 -4.07
C GLN A 70 3.99 12.32 -4.52
N GLY A 71 4.12 11.03 -4.82
CA GLY A 71 5.39 10.40 -5.21
C GLY A 71 6.33 10.03 -4.05
N ILE A 72 5.93 10.25 -2.80
CA ILE A 72 6.71 9.96 -1.59
C ILE A 72 6.14 8.70 -0.92
N PRO A 73 6.91 7.59 -0.84
CA PRO A 73 6.48 6.40 -0.12
C PRO A 73 6.45 6.66 1.38
N ASP A 74 5.32 6.34 2.01
CA ASP A 74 5.23 6.29 3.46
C ASP A 74 5.84 4.98 3.97
N MET A 75 6.92 5.11 4.72
CA MET A 75 7.70 3.99 5.26
C MET A 75 7.46 3.80 6.76
N ASN A 76 6.43 4.42 7.33
CA ASN A 76 6.00 4.15 8.70
C ASN A 76 5.36 2.74 8.77
N PRO A 77 5.86 1.83 9.63
CA PRO A 77 5.25 0.52 9.84
C PRO A 77 3.74 0.58 10.15
N ASP A 78 3.30 1.59 10.89
CA ASP A 78 1.93 1.67 11.40
C ASP A 78 0.93 2.09 10.30
N ASP A 79 1.40 2.87 9.32
CA ASP A 79 0.60 3.41 8.22
C ASP A 79 0.45 2.44 7.03
N ALA A 80 1.14 1.29 7.07
CA ALA A 80 0.98 0.26 6.04
C ALA A 80 -0.46 -0.28 5.99
N ILE A 81 -0.93 -0.58 4.78
CA ILE A 81 -2.27 -1.10 4.51
C ILE A 81 -2.21 -2.64 4.44
N THR A 82 -3.13 -3.31 5.13
CA THR A 82 -3.24 -4.78 5.06
C THR A 82 -4.11 -5.18 3.87
N LEU A 83 -3.52 -5.84 2.86
CA LEU A 83 -4.21 -6.13 1.59
C LEU A 83 -5.31 -7.20 1.71
N ALA A 84 -5.32 -8.00 2.78
CA ALA A 84 -6.39 -8.96 3.05
C ALA A 84 -7.78 -8.30 3.16
N GLN A 85 -7.85 -7.03 3.58
CA GLN A 85 -9.09 -6.25 3.68
C GLN A 85 -9.79 -6.09 2.32
N LEU A 86 -9.02 -6.05 1.22
CA LEU A 86 -9.57 -5.96 -0.14
C LEU A 86 -10.18 -7.28 -0.63
N GLN A 87 -9.80 -8.41 -0.04
CA GLN A 87 -10.34 -9.72 -0.41
C GLN A 87 -11.69 -10.02 0.25
N GLU A 88 -12.08 -9.27 1.28
CA GLU A 88 -13.37 -9.47 1.98
C GLU A 88 -14.58 -8.86 1.23
N GLY A 89 -14.37 -8.12 0.15
CA GLY A 89 -15.43 -7.65 -0.76
C GLY A 89 -15.94 -8.70 -1.75
N GLY A 90 -15.38 -9.91 -1.76
CA GLY A 90 -15.63 -10.97 -2.75
C GLY A 90 -16.49 -12.14 -2.29
N SER A 91 -17.23 -12.05 -1.18
CA SER A 91 -18.13 -13.14 -0.78
C SER A 91 -19.34 -12.67 0.03
N ARG A 92 -20.42 -12.39 -0.70
CA ARG A 92 -21.86 -12.68 -0.46
C ARG A 92 -22.77 -11.51 -0.82
#